data_AF-A0A8T8HUX0-F1
#
_entry.id   AF-A0A8T8HUX0-F1
#
_cell.length_a   1.000
_cell.length_b   1.000
_cell.length_c   1.000
_cell.angle_alpha   90.00
_cell.angle_beta   90.00
_cell.angle_gamma   90.00
#
_symmetry.space_group_name_H-M   'P 1'
#
loop_
_entity.id
_entity.type
_entity.pdbx_description
1 polymer ?
#
loop_
_entity_poly.entity_id
_entity_poly.type
_entity_poly.pdbx_seq_one_letter_code
_entity_poly.pdbx_strand_id
1 'polypeptide(L)'
;LEPGGPGADPVGAEATSRNVAQIARAQAAGALPAHFPPAVLLGLVQHIAATWTEVNPEFPCALPDAEQRYAYVADAVRKLIT
;
A
#
# COMPACT_ATOMS: atom_id res chain seq x y z
N LEU A 1 -18.86 -3.60 1.14
CA LEU A 1 -17.69 -3.62 2.05
C LEU A 1 -17.82 -2.41 2.93
N GLU A 2 -18.29 -2.59 4.16
CA GLU A 2 -18.38 -1.47 5.12
C GLU A 2 -16.97 -1.14 5.63
N PRO A 3 -16.57 0.15 5.68
CA PRO A 3 -15.26 0.51 6.20
C PRO A 3 -15.25 0.36 7.73
N GLY A 4 -14.40 -0.53 8.23
CA GLY A 4 -14.22 -0.78 9.66
C GLY A 4 -15.16 -1.85 10.20
N GLY A 5 -14.86 -3.12 9.91
CA GLY A 5 -15.49 -4.24 10.60
C GLY A 5 -15.14 -4.25 12.10
N PRO A 6 -15.93 -4.96 12.93
CA PRO A 6 -15.66 -5.11 14.35
C PRO A 6 -14.25 -5.70 14.54
N GLY A 7 -13.30 -4.87 15.00
CA GLY A 7 -11.88 -5.23 15.11
C GLY A 7 -10.88 -4.14 14.68
N ALA A 8 -11.32 -3.02 14.12
CA ALA A 8 -10.42 -1.91 13.79
C ALA A 8 -9.90 -1.21 15.06
N ASP A 9 -8.58 -1.22 15.27
CA ASP A 9 -7.93 -0.41 16.31
C ASP A 9 -8.10 1.10 15.97
N PRO A 10 -8.66 1.91 16.88
CA PRO A 10 -8.89 3.34 16.64
C PRO A 10 -7.61 4.11 16.26
N VAL A 11 -6.44 3.70 16.77
CA VAL A 11 -5.16 4.34 16.40
C VAL A 11 -4.81 4.05 14.94
N GLY A 12 -5.01 2.81 14.49
CA GLY A 12 -4.83 2.41 13.09
C GLY A 12 -5.79 3.13 12.14
N ALA A 13 -7.04 3.33 12.55
CA ALA A 13 -8.04 4.06 11.76
C ALA A 13 -7.69 5.56 11.59
N GLU A 14 -7.20 6.20 12.64
CA GLU A 14 -6.77 7.60 12.59
C GLU A 14 -5.52 7.77 11.71
N ALA A 15 -4.53 6.89 11.87
CA ALA A 15 -3.33 6.88 11.03
C ALA A 15 -3.68 6.69 9.55
N THR A 16 -4.59 5.77 9.24
CA THR A 16 -5.08 5.55 7.88
C THR A 16 -5.72 6.80 7.31
N SER A 17 -6.60 7.46 8.09
CA SER A 17 -7.28 8.69 7.66
C SER A 17 -6.30 9.82 7.35
N ARG A 18 -5.25 10.00 8.16
CA ARG A 18 -4.18 10.98 7.89
C ARG A 18 -3.43 10.69 6.60
N ASN A 19 -3.09 9.42 6.34
CA ASN A 19 -2.40 9.01 5.12
C ASN A 19 -3.27 9.27 3.87
N VAL A 20 -4.57 8.95 3.94
CA VAL A 20 -5.53 9.24 2.86
C VAL A 20 -5.58 10.75 2.56
N ALA A 21 -5.62 11.59 3.60
CA ALA A 21 -5.63 13.04 3.42
C ALA A 21 -4.32 13.57 2.80
N GLN A 22 -3.18 12.99 3.14
CA GLN A 22 -1.89 13.35 2.54
C GLN A 22 -1.82 12.97 1.06
N ILE A 23 -2.28 11.78 0.70
CA ILE A 23 -2.36 11.34 -0.70
C ILE A 23 -3.28 12.29 -1.50
N ALA A 24 -4.45 12.62 -0.95
CA ALA A 24 -5.37 13.56 -1.59
C ALA A 24 -4.73 14.93 -1.85
N ARG A 25 -3.96 15.46 -0.88
CA ARG A 25 -3.21 16.71 -1.04
C ARG A 25 -2.15 16.61 -2.13
N ALA A 26 -1.40 15.50 -2.17
CA ALA A 26 -0.36 15.29 -3.17
C ALA A 26 -0.95 15.16 -4.59
N GLN A 27 -2.08 14.47 -4.73
CA GLN A 27 -2.81 14.38 -6.01
C GLN A 27 -3.35 15.74 -6.45
N ALA A 28 -3.95 16.52 -5.55
CA ALA A 28 -4.43 17.87 -5.85
C ALA A 28 -3.29 18.83 -6.25
N ALA A 29 -2.09 18.61 -5.72
CA ALA A 29 -0.88 19.36 -6.08
C ALA A 29 -0.19 18.86 -7.37
N GLY A 30 -0.69 17.79 -8.00
CA GLY A 30 -0.06 17.18 -9.18
C GLY A 30 1.23 16.40 -8.88
N ALA A 31 1.56 16.17 -7.61
CA ALA A 31 2.74 15.40 -7.20
C ALA A 31 2.50 13.88 -7.27
N LEU A 32 1.25 13.44 -7.34
CA LEU A 32 0.85 12.05 -7.56
C LEU A 32 -0.24 11.97 -8.63
N PRO A 33 -0.26 10.91 -9.44
CA PRO A 33 -1.35 10.67 -10.38
C PRO A 33 -2.68 10.44 -9.66
N ALA A 34 -3.76 10.92 -10.26
CA ALA A 34 -5.12 10.84 -9.72
C ALA A 34 -5.97 9.73 -10.37
N HIS A 35 -5.33 8.73 -10.99
CA HIS A 35 -6.04 7.59 -11.62
C HIS A 35 -6.79 6.72 -10.61
N PHE A 36 -6.30 6.66 -9.37
CA PHE A 36 -6.94 5.97 -8.26
C PHE A 36 -7.39 6.95 -7.19
N PRO A 37 -8.57 6.73 -6.57
CA PRO A 37 -8.96 7.47 -5.38
C PRO A 37 -7.92 7.33 -4.25
N PRO A 38 -7.71 8.36 -3.40
CA PRO A 38 -6.65 8.36 -2.38
C PRO A 38 -6.64 7.13 -1.46
N ALA A 39 -7.82 6.70 -0.99
CA ALA A 39 -7.96 5.52 -0.13
C ALA A 39 -7.67 4.21 -0.86
N VAL A 40 -8.03 4.13 -2.14
CA VAL A 40 -7.73 2.96 -2.98
C VAL A 40 -6.22 2.86 -3.20
N LEU A 41 -5.56 3.98 -3.52
CA LEU A 41 -4.10 4.01 -3.68
C LEU A 41 -3.38 3.58 -2.40
N LEU A 42 -3.81 4.06 -1.23
CA LEU A 42 -3.24 3.64 0.05
C LEU A 42 -3.38 2.13 0.26
N GLY A 43 -4.57 1.57 0.01
CA GLY A 43 -4.81 0.13 0.14
C GLY A 43 -3.93 -0.71 -0.79
N LEU A 44 -3.77 -0.29 -2.05
CA LEU A 44 -2.89 -0.95 -3.01
C LEU A 44 -1.43 -0.93 -2.53
N VAL A 45 -0.92 0.21 -2.08
CA VAL A 45 0.45 0.34 -1.56
C VAL A 45 0.65 -0.56 -0.34
N GLN A 46 -0.31 -0.62 0.58
CA GLN A 46 -0.24 -1.48 1.76
C GLN A 46 -0.21 -2.96 1.38
N HIS A 47 -1.03 -3.39 0.41
CA HIS A 47 -1.03 -4.79 -0.05
C HIS A 47 0.28 -5.15 -0.75
N ILE A 48 0.85 -4.26 -1.58
CA ILE A 48 2.15 -4.48 -2.20
C ILE A 48 3.24 -4.59 -1.13
N ALA A 49 3.24 -3.71 -0.12
CA ALA A 49 4.20 -3.76 0.99
C ALA A 49 4.09 -5.04 1.82
N ALA A 50 2.87 -5.60 1.94
CA ALA A 50 2.59 -6.83 2.67
C ALA A 50 2.85 -8.12 1.85
N THR A 51 3.28 -8.03 0.59
CA THR A 51 3.42 -9.21 -0.32
C THR A 51 4.18 -10.39 0.29
N TRP A 52 5.14 -10.13 1.19
CA TRP A 52 6.01 -11.16 1.78
C TRP A 52 5.62 -11.58 3.20
N THR A 53 4.53 -11.04 3.77
CA THR A 53 4.08 -11.43 5.13
C THR A 53 3.38 -12.79 5.15
N GLU A 54 2.79 -13.19 4.02
CA GLU A 54 2.08 -14.46 3.85
C GLU A 54 2.50 -15.13 2.53
N VAL A 55 3.76 -15.60 2.45
CA VAL A 55 4.22 -16.27 1.22
C VAL A 55 3.61 -17.66 1.16
N ASN A 56 2.81 -17.92 0.12
CA ASN A 56 2.29 -19.24 -0.19
C ASN A 56 3.47 -20.23 -0.33
N PRO A 57 3.52 -21.34 0.43
CA PRO A 57 4.60 -22.34 0.32
C PRO A 57 4.70 -22.99 -1.07
N GLU A 58 3.65 -22.90 -1.90
CA GLU A 58 3.64 -23.35 -3.29
C GLU A 58 4.23 -22.33 -4.27
N PHE A 59 4.60 -21.13 -3.80
CA PHE A 59 5.15 -20.09 -4.67
C PHE A 59 6.52 -20.55 -5.18
N PRO A 60 6.69 -20.80 -6.49
CA PRO A 60 7.81 -21.58 -7.01
C PRO A 60 9.12 -20.79 -7.12
N CYS A 61 9.31 -19.72 -6.33
CA CYS A 61 10.50 -18.88 -6.39
C CYS A 61 11.42 -19.11 -5.19
N ALA A 62 12.73 -19.02 -5.44
CA ALA A 62 13.67 -18.79 -4.37
C ALA A 62 13.28 -17.48 -3.67
N LEU A 63 13.02 -17.54 -2.36
CA LEU A 63 12.66 -16.36 -1.60
C LEU A 63 13.80 -15.34 -1.69
N PRO A 64 13.54 -14.12 -2.20
CA PRO A 64 14.55 -13.07 -2.21
C PRO A 64 15.01 -12.75 -0.79
N ASP A 65 16.22 -12.21 -0.65
CA ASP A 65 16.67 -11.66 0.62
C ASP A 65 15.89 -10.36 0.98
N ALA A 66 16.13 -9.83 2.18
CA ALA A 66 15.40 -8.66 2.66
C ALA A 66 15.62 -7.40 1.79
N GLU A 67 16.82 -7.22 1.25
CA GLU A 67 17.17 -6.07 0.41
C GLU A 67 16.46 -6.17 -0.94
N GLN A 68 16.48 -7.35 -1.55
CA GLN A 68 15.77 -7.65 -2.79
C GLN A 68 14.26 -7.48 -2.63
N ARG A 69 13.67 -7.96 -1.53
CA ARG A 69 12.24 -7.76 -1.23
C ARG A 69 11.88 -6.27 -1.20
N TYR A 70 12.68 -5.47 -0.50
CA TYR A 70 12.50 -4.03 -0.43
C TYR A 70 12.60 -3.38 -1.81
N ALA A 71 13.61 -3.74 -2.60
CA ALA A 71 13.83 -3.21 -3.93
C ALA A 71 12.63 -3.50 -4.87
N TYR A 72 12.11 -4.73 -4.86
CA TYR A 72 10.97 -5.12 -5.67
C TYR A 72 9.68 -4.40 -5.27
N VAL A 73 9.41 -4.27 -3.97
CA VAL A 73 8.26 -3.52 -3.44
C VAL A 73 8.36 -2.04 -3.86
N ALA A 74 9.53 -1.43 -3.67
CA ALA A 74 9.74 -0.03 -4.02
C ALA A 74 9.64 0.24 -5.53
N ASP A 75 10.08 -0.69 -6.37
CA ASP A 75 9.94 -0.61 -7.83
C ASP A 75 8.47 -0.78 -8.27
N ALA A 76 7.75 -1.73 -7.68
CA ALA A 76 6.32 -1.92 -7.94
C ALA A 76 5.48 -0.70 -7.54
N VAL A 77 5.74 -0.13 -6.36
CA VAL A 77 5.07 1.10 -5.92
C VAL A 77 5.39 2.28 -6.85
N ARG A 78 6.66 2.44 -7.28
CA ARG A 78 7.03 3.46 -8.27
C ARG A 78 6.21 3.34 -9.55
N LYS A 79 6.14 2.14 -10.13
CA LYS A 79 5.35 1.88 -11.34
C LYS A 79 3.85 2.12 -11.18
N LEU A 80 3.32 2.02 -9.96
CA LEU A 80 1.91 2.32 -9.67
C LEU A 80 1.62 3.82 -9.64
N ILE A 81 2.60 4.64 -9.27
CA ILE A 81 2.45 6.09 -9.06
C ILE A 81 3.13 6.95 -10.12
N THR A 82 3.63 6.34 -11.20
CA THR A 82 4.24 7.02 -12.35
C THR A 82 3.37 6.80 -13.56
#